data_AF-A0A956ERZ6-F1
#
_entry.id   AF-A0A956ERZ6-F1
#
_cell.length_a   1.000
_cell.length_b   1.000
_cell.length_c   1.000
_cell.angle_alpha   90.00
_cell.angle_beta   90.00
_cell.angle_gamma   90.00
#
_symmetry.space_group_name_H-M   'P 1'
#
loop_
_entity.id
_entity.type
_entity.pdbx_description
1 polymer ?
#
loop_
_entity_poly.entity_id
_entity_poly.type
_entity_poly.pdbx_seq_one_letter_code
_entity_poly.pdbx_strand_id
1 'polypeptide(L)'
;GRGNEFAQKITYRTTGARPEELIKAFRTSYYPRIAVTVDMIATGTDIKPVEIVVFMRSVKSRSFFEQMKGRGVRVIKDDDLRGVNPGEHVHKDHFVIVDCVGVCERDKTDSRPMDQKKSVPLEALLQAVSLGNVEPEVLSSVAVRLARLDAQLSDAERAKVVTEAGGLGLKELSRGIVQALDPREDRSPQEAEAALRQAVKPLSNPDLRALILTLKQQKELVIDTVTQDRVLEAGFSEAARERAQGIVQSFEAFIAEHRDEITALQILYNRPTKAPLKFEDLKALADTLQAPPHLWTESQLWQAYAALDQSKVKGASRRRILTDLVSLVRYAMHQENDLVPYPERVAANFRAWMAQQQAAGKAFTDEQRWWLEKMAEHIASNLGIEAEDFGYAPFDQRGGLGRVHQLFGAELPKVIDELNRELVA
;
A
#
# COMPACT_ATOMS: atom_id res chain seq x y z
N GLY A 1 -4.57 -26.52 18.09
CA GLY A 1 -4.95 -26.69 16.67
C GLY A 1 -6.23 -25.94 16.38
N ARG A 2 -6.52 -25.60 15.10
CA ARG A 2 -7.64 -24.75 14.65
C ARG A 2 -9.05 -25.39 14.67
N GLY A 3 -9.20 -26.61 15.20
CA GLY A 3 -10.50 -27.30 15.32
C GLY A 3 -11.03 -27.97 14.04
N ASN A 4 -12.12 -28.73 14.16
CA ASN A 4 -12.72 -29.50 13.05
C ASN A 4 -13.44 -28.62 12.03
N GLU A 5 -13.96 -27.46 12.42
CA GLU A 5 -14.57 -26.49 11.48
C GLU A 5 -13.58 -25.98 10.43
N PHE A 6 -12.28 -25.95 10.78
CA PHE A 6 -11.22 -25.48 9.89
C PHE A 6 -10.86 -26.48 8.79
N ALA A 7 -10.79 -27.77 9.11
CA ALA A 7 -10.40 -28.83 8.18
C ALA A 7 -11.45 -29.96 8.17
N GLN A 8 -12.10 -30.14 7.03
CA GLN A 8 -13.23 -31.07 6.87
C GLN A 8 -12.90 -32.19 5.89
N LYS A 9 -13.27 -33.42 6.26
CA LYS A 9 -13.17 -34.59 5.38
C LYS A 9 -14.46 -34.71 4.55
N ILE A 10 -14.34 -34.65 3.23
CA ILE A 10 -15.46 -34.74 2.28
C ILE A 10 -15.33 -36.04 1.48
N THR A 11 -16.11 -37.04 1.89
CA THR A 11 -16.20 -38.36 1.25
C THR A 11 -17.64 -38.81 1.12
N TYR A 12 -17.94 -39.81 0.30
CA TYR A 12 -19.31 -40.35 0.12
C TYR A 12 -19.97 -40.86 1.42
N ARG A 13 -19.20 -41.11 2.48
CA ARG A 13 -19.68 -41.44 3.83
C ARG A 13 -19.21 -40.38 4.82
N THR A 14 -19.90 -39.25 4.89
CA THR A 14 -19.70 -38.26 5.97
C THR A 14 -20.68 -38.52 7.12
N THR A 15 -20.17 -38.51 8.35
CA THR A 15 -21.00 -38.45 9.57
C THR A 15 -21.18 -36.98 9.94
N GLY A 16 -22.42 -36.47 9.90
CA GLY A 16 -22.75 -35.07 10.18
C GLY A 16 -23.44 -34.39 9.00
N ALA A 17 -22.74 -33.46 8.34
CA ALA A 17 -23.27 -32.69 7.21
C ALA A 17 -23.19 -33.44 5.87
N ARG A 18 -24.09 -33.11 4.94
CA ARG A 18 -24.10 -33.70 3.60
C ARG A 18 -22.89 -33.23 2.78
N PRO A 19 -22.25 -34.08 1.97
CA PRO A 19 -21.09 -33.68 1.17
C PRO A 19 -21.34 -32.45 0.29
N GLU A 20 -22.54 -32.30 -0.26
CA GLU A 20 -22.92 -31.16 -1.11
C GLU A 20 -22.92 -29.84 -0.33
N GLU A 21 -23.31 -29.88 0.95
CA GLU A 21 -23.32 -28.72 1.84
C GLU A 21 -21.90 -28.31 2.21
N LEU A 22 -21.02 -29.27 2.49
CA LEU A 22 -19.60 -29.01 2.79
C LEU A 22 -18.86 -28.45 1.57
N ILE A 23 -19.17 -28.96 0.37
CA ILE A 23 -18.61 -28.43 -0.89
C ILE A 23 -19.11 -27.00 -1.14
N LYS A 24 -20.41 -26.74 -0.90
CA LYS A 24 -20.98 -25.39 -1.00
C LYS A 24 -20.30 -24.44 -0.01
N ALA A 25 -20.17 -24.85 1.26
CA ALA A 25 -19.49 -24.07 2.29
C ALA A 25 -18.02 -23.79 1.90
N PHE A 26 -17.28 -24.79 1.42
CA PHE A 26 -15.91 -24.60 0.95
C PHE A 26 -15.80 -23.65 -0.25
N ARG A 27 -16.88 -23.49 -1.04
CA ARG A 27 -16.93 -22.57 -2.17
C ARG A 27 -17.29 -21.13 -1.79
N THR A 28 -18.18 -20.94 -0.82
CA THR A 28 -18.84 -19.64 -0.58
C THR A 28 -18.72 -19.13 0.85
N SER A 29 -18.05 -19.86 1.74
CA SER A 29 -17.95 -19.51 3.16
C SER A 29 -16.50 -19.53 3.60
N TYR A 30 -16.20 -18.80 4.69
CA TYR A 30 -14.87 -18.79 5.28
C TYR A 30 -14.43 -20.17 5.78
N TYR A 31 -15.37 -21.00 6.26
CA TYR A 31 -15.11 -22.37 6.68
C TYR A 31 -15.81 -23.40 5.78
N PRO A 32 -15.18 -24.56 5.55
CA PRO A 32 -13.83 -24.95 5.98
C PRO A 32 -12.71 -24.26 5.18
N ARG A 33 -11.49 -24.22 5.71
CA ARG A 33 -10.29 -23.74 4.99
C ARG A 33 -9.52 -24.86 4.30
N ILE A 34 -9.67 -26.09 4.77
CA ILE A 34 -9.06 -27.28 4.18
C ILE A 34 -10.17 -28.32 3.92
N ALA A 35 -10.29 -28.76 2.68
CA ALA A 35 -11.15 -29.87 2.29
C ALA A 35 -10.30 -31.10 1.94
N VAL A 36 -10.39 -32.15 2.75
CA VAL A 36 -9.71 -33.43 2.50
C VAL A 36 -10.65 -34.35 1.74
N THR A 37 -10.30 -34.68 0.51
CA THR A 37 -11.15 -35.49 -0.38
C THR A 37 -10.36 -36.58 -1.10
N VAL A 38 -11.08 -37.51 -1.72
CA VAL A 38 -10.51 -38.54 -2.60
C VAL A 38 -10.92 -38.23 -4.04
N ASP A 39 -12.22 -38.38 -4.36
CA ASP A 39 -12.72 -38.21 -5.74
C ASP A 39 -13.80 -37.11 -5.87
N MET A 40 -14.43 -36.69 -4.76
CA MET A 40 -15.66 -35.86 -4.83
C MET A 40 -15.43 -34.41 -5.27
N ILE A 41 -14.24 -33.84 -5.04
CA ILE A 41 -13.90 -32.48 -5.52
C ILE A 41 -13.14 -32.57 -6.86
N ALA A 42 -12.67 -33.77 -7.22
CA ALA A 42 -11.93 -33.99 -8.45
C ALA A 42 -12.83 -33.87 -9.69
N THR A 43 -14.14 -34.11 -9.58
CA THR A 43 -15.11 -34.02 -10.68
C THR A 43 -16.30 -33.11 -10.36
N GLY A 44 -16.68 -32.24 -11.30
CA GLY A 44 -18.00 -31.59 -11.33
C GLY A 44 -18.25 -30.37 -10.43
N THR A 45 -17.31 -29.91 -9.60
CA THR A 45 -17.52 -28.75 -8.69
C THR A 45 -16.59 -27.58 -9.03
N ASP A 46 -17.18 -26.42 -9.36
CA ASP A 46 -16.44 -25.19 -9.68
C ASP A 46 -16.16 -24.39 -8.41
N ILE A 47 -14.93 -24.51 -7.89
CA ILE A 47 -14.48 -23.85 -6.66
C ILE A 47 -13.37 -22.85 -7.02
N LYS A 48 -13.77 -21.70 -7.56
CA LYS A 48 -12.85 -20.65 -8.01
C LYS A 48 -11.87 -20.15 -6.92
N PRO A 49 -12.24 -20.06 -5.63
CA PRO A 49 -11.31 -19.60 -4.59
C PRO A 49 -10.14 -20.53 -4.26
N VAL A 50 -10.01 -21.73 -4.85
CA VAL A 50 -8.94 -22.68 -4.48
C VAL A 50 -7.56 -22.14 -4.85
N GLU A 51 -6.75 -21.83 -3.84
CA GLU A 51 -5.38 -21.31 -3.97
C GLU A 51 -4.31 -22.41 -3.84
N ILE A 52 -4.63 -23.54 -3.21
CA ILE A 52 -3.67 -24.62 -2.92
C ILE A 52 -4.27 -25.98 -3.26
N VAL A 53 -3.54 -26.80 -4.02
CA VAL A 53 -3.86 -28.20 -4.31
C VAL A 53 -2.75 -29.07 -3.72
N VAL A 54 -3.10 -29.95 -2.77
CA VAL A 54 -2.15 -30.84 -2.10
C VAL A 54 -2.34 -32.28 -2.59
N PHE A 55 -1.29 -32.88 -3.15
CA PHE A 55 -1.26 -34.30 -3.50
C PHE A 55 -0.62 -35.11 -2.38
N MET A 56 -1.46 -35.86 -1.66
CA MET A 56 -1.00 -36.83 -0.64
C MET A 56 -1.06 -38.28 -1.13
N ARG A 57 -1.51 -38.49 -2.37
CA ARG A 57 -1.70 -39.80 -3.01
C ARG A 57 -1.25 -39.71 -4.46
N SER A 58 -0.56 -40.75 -4.93
CA SER A 58 -0.17 -40.83 -6.34
C SER A 58 -1.39 -40.93 -7.26
N VAL A 59 -1.42 -40.09 -8.29
CA VAL A 59 -2.44 -40.06 -9.34
C VAL A 59 -1.95 -40.89 -10.53
N LYS A 60 -2.72 -41.91 -10.92
CA LYS A 60 -2.33 -42.83 -12.02
C LYS A 60 -2.75 -42.36 -13.41
N SER A 61 -3.72 -41.44 -13.49
CA SER A 61 -4.30 -41.00 -14.76
C SER A 61 -3.95 -39.54 -15.02
N ARG A 62 -3.28 -39.30 -16.16
CA ARG A 62 -2.94 -37.95 -16.65
C ARG A 62 -4.18 -37.05 -16.80
N SER A 63 -5.28 -37.58 -17.31
CA SER A 63 -6.52 -36.79 -17.48
C SER A 63 -7.11 -36.38 -16.13
N PHE A 64 -7.00 -37.24 -15.12
CA PHE A 64 -7.45 -36.94 -13.76
C PHE A 64 -6.53 -35.92 -13.07
N PHE A 65 -5.22 -36.01 -13.29
CA PHE A 65 -4.26 -35.01 -12.82
C PHE A 65 -4.55 -33.62 -13.38
N GLU A 66 -4.80 -33.50 -14.68
CA GLU A 66 -5.18 -32.22 -15.30
C GLU A 66 -6.53 -31.70 -14.81
N GLN A 67 -7.50 -32.58 -14.53
CA GLN A 67 -8.76 -32.17 -13.90
C GLN A 67 -8.55 -31.58 -12.49
N MET A 68 -7.66 -32.18 -11.70
CA MET A 68 -7.30 -31.70 -10.36
C MET A 68 -6.56 -30.36 -10.44
N LYS A 69 -5.57 -30.22 -11.33
CA LYS A 69 -4.89 -28.93 -11.62
C LYS A 69 -5.89 -27.86 -12.07
N GLY A 70 -6.86 -28.26 -12.89
CA GLY A 70 -7.95 -27.43 -13.41
C GLY A 70 -8.80 -26.73 -12.35
N ARG A 71 -8.73 -27.16 -11.08
CA ARG A 71 -9.38 -26.49 -9.94
C ARG A 71 -8.63 -25.24 -9.49
N GLY A 72 -7.30 -25.28 -9.51
CA GLY A 72 -6.45 -24.17 -9.09
C GLY A 72 -6.35 -23.04 -10.12
N VAL A 73 -6.40 -23.36 -11.42
CA VAL A 73 -6.24 -22.37 -12.52
C VAL A 73 -7.45 -21.44 -12.72
N ARG A 74 -8.53 -21.62 -11.96
CA ARG A 74 -9.73 -20.80 -12.10
C ARG A 74 -9.48 -19.38 -11.58
N VAL A 75 -9.77 -18.40 -12.43
CA VAL A 75 -9.71 -16.97 -12.08
C VAL A 75 -10.96 -16.59 -11.29
N ILE A 76 -10.77 -15.75 -10.28
CA ILE A 76 -11.81 -15.18 -9.41
C ILE A 76 -11.56 -13.68 -9.27
N LYS A 77 -12.62 -12.89 -9.14
CA LYS A 77 -12.50 -11.45 -8.85
C LYS A 77 -12.17 -11.25 -7.38
N ASP A 78 -11.46 -10.18 -7.05
CA ASP A 78 -11.08 -9.88 -5.67
C ASP A 78 -12.30 -9.69 -4.76
N ASP A 79 -13.38 -9.07 -5.26
CA ASP A 79 -14.65 -8.96 -4.52
C ASP A 79 -15.22 -10.32 -4.11
N ASP A 80 -15.22 -11.27 -5.05
CA ASP A 80 -15.73 -12.63 -4.83
C ASP A 80 -14.81 -13.42 -3.89
N LEU A 81 -13.48 -13.22 -4.01
CA LEU A 81 -12.48 -13.87 -3.17
C LEU A 81 -12.54 -13.38 -1.73
N ARG A 82 -12.73 -12.07 -1.53
CA ARG A 82 -12.89 -11.45 -0.21
C ARG A 82 -14.10 -12.00 0.57
N GLY A 83 -15.14 -12.44 -0.13
CA GLY A 83 -16.29 -13.10 0.48
C GLY A 83 -15.97 -14.42 1.20
N VAL A 84 -14.87 -15.09 0.83
CA VAL A 84 -14.44 -16.37 1.44
C VAL A 84 -13.08 -16.28 2.13
N ASN A 85 -12.27 -15.30 1.76
CA ASN A 85 -10.98 -15.02 2.35
C ASN A 85 -10.88 -13.51 2.67
N PRO A 86 -11.42 -13.08 3.83
CA PRO A 86 -11.51 -11.67 4.20
C PRO A 86 -10.13 -11.14 4.55
N GLY A 87 -9.43 -10.64 3.55
CA GLY A 87 -8.23 -9.83 3.70
C GLY A 87 -8.18 -8.85 2.53
N GLU A 88 -7.92 -7.58 2.81
CA GLU A 88 -7.98 -6.51 1.81
C GLU A 88 -6.93 -6.67 0.70
N HIS A 89 -5.85 -7.41 0.99
CA HIS A 89 -4.73 -7.71 0.10
C HIS A 89 -4.77 -9.11 -0.52
N VAL A 90 -5.85 -9.87 -0.32
CA VAL A 90 -5.93 -11.24 -0.86
C VAL A 90 -6.29 -11.17 -2.34
N HIS A 91 -5.31 -11.49 -3.18
CA HIS A 91 -5.46 -11.60 -4.62
C HIS A 91 -5.04 -12.99 -5.08
N LYS A 92 -5.83 -13.61 -5.97
CA LYS A 92 -5.47 -14.88 -6.57
C LYS A 92 -4.73 -14.65 -7.90
N ASP A 93 -3.42 -14.47 -7.82
CA ASP A 93 -2.53 -14.30 -8.98
C ASP A 93 -1.89 -15.62 -9.44
N HIS A 94 -1.85 -16.62 -8.56
CA HIS A 94 -1.40 -17.98 -8.82
C HIS A 94 -2.11 -18.99 -7.93
N PHE A 95 -1.81 -20.27 -8.12
CA PHE A 95 -2.16 -21.33 -7.18
C PHE A 95 -0.93 -22.20 -6.96
N VAL A 96 -0.86 -22.81 -5.78
CA VAL A 96 0.27 -23.64 -5.37
C VAL A 96 -0.13 -25.11 -5.47
N ILE A 97 0.76 -25.91 -6.06
CA ILE A 97 0.70 -27.37 -5.98
C ILE A 97 1.73 -27.82 -4.95
N VAL A 98 1.26 -28.52 -3.92
CA VAL A 98 2.12 -29.19 -2.95
C VAL A 98 2.05 -30.68 -3.26
N ASP A 99 3.14 -31.24 -3.77
CA ASP A 99 3.22 -32.65 -4.14
C ASP A 99 4.07 -33.44 -3.14
N CYS A 100 3.40 -34.20 -2.29
CA CYS A 100 4.07 -34.99 -1.24
C CYS A 100 4.48 -36.39 -1.72
N VAL A 101 4.18 -36.76 -2.97
CA VAL A 101 4.28 -38.15 -3.49
C VAL A 101 4.97 -38.25 -4.86
N GLY A 102 5.40 -37.13 -5.45
CA GLY A 102 6.15 -37.07 -6.70
C GLY A 102 5.31 -37.33 -7.96
N VAL A 103 4.04 -36.92 -7.97
CA VAL A 103 3.17 -36.95 -9.16
C VAL A 103 3.68 -35.98 -10.23
N CYS A 104 4.08 -34.76 -9.86
CA CYS A 104 4.56 -33.72 -10.76
C CYS A 104 5.88 -34.07 -11.47
N GLU A 105 6.69 -34.95 -10.88
CA GLU A 105 7.96 -35.41 -11.44
C GLU A 105 7.77 -36.52 -12.48
N ARG A 106 6.69 -37.31 -12.34
CA ARG A 106 6.43 -38.52 -13.14
C ARG A 106 5.53 -38.24 -14.34
N ASP A 107 4.55 -37.34 -14.21
CA ASP A 107 3.64 -36.99 -15.29
C ASP A 107 4.19 -35.84 -16.14
N LYS A 108 4.63 -36.18 -17.37
CA LYS A 108 4.99 -35.21 -18.40
C LYS A 108 3.73 -34.50 -18.89
N THR A 109 3.34 -33.42 -18.22
CA THR A 109 2.20 -32.58 -18.63
C THR A 109 2.59 -31.60 -19.73
N ASP A 110 1.66 -31.33 -20.66
CA ASP A 110 1.85 -30.32 -21.72
C ASP A 110 1.83 -28.89 -21.16
N SER A 111 1.11 -28.66 -20.04
CA SER A 111 0.96 -27.34 -19.43
C SER A 111 2.00 -27.13 -18.35
N ARG A 112 3.21 -26.71 -18.74
CA ARG A 112 4.26 -26.27 -17.81
C ARG A 112 4.03 -24.82 -17.37
N PRO A 113 4.31 -24.46 -16.11
CA PRO A 113 4.29 -23.06 -15.69
C PRO A 113 5.30 -22.24 -16.51
N MET A 114 4.89 -21.05 -16.93
CA MET A 114 5.77 -20.12 -17.64
C MET A 114 6.89 -19.57 -16.75
N ASP A 115 6.67 -19.45 -15.44
CA ASP A 115 7.75 -19.11 -14.50
C ASP A 115 8.64 -20.33 -14.26
N GLN A 116 9.77 -20.39 -14.97
CA GLN A 116 10.74 -21.48 -14.93
C GLN A 116 11.91 -21.22 -13.97
N LYS A 117 12.27 -19.95 -13.72
CA LYS A 117 13.33 -19.52 -12.79
C LYS A 117 12.77 -19.12 -11.42
N LYS A 118 12.00 -20.00 -10.77
CA LYS A 118 11.23 -19.72 -9.54
C LYS A 118 12.08 -19.25 -8.35
N SER A 119 13.29 -19.78 -8.20
CA SER A 119 14.20 -19.43 -7.10
C SER A 119 15.02 -18.16 -7.37
N VAL A 120 14.96 -17.62 -8.59
CA VAL A 120 15.73 -16.43 -8.98
C VAL A 120 14.85 -15.19 -8.78
N PRO A 121 15.28 -14.18 -8.01
CA PRO A 121 14.53 -12.94 -7.83
C PRO A 121 14.29 -12.17 -9.13
N LEU A 122 13.23 -11.36 -9.21
CA LEU A 122 12.92 -10.57 -10.41
C LEU A 122 14.07 -9.61 -10.76
N GLU A 123 14.71 -8.99 -9.77
CA GLU A 123 15.87 -8.12 -9.96
C GLU A 123 17.00 -8.81 -10.73
N ALA A 124 17.38 -10.02 -10.31
CA ALA A 124 18.43 -10.79 -10.98
C ALA A 124 18.04 -11.17 -12.42
N LEU A 125 16.76 -11.47 -12.68
CA LEU A 125 16.28 -11.73 -14.04
C LEU A 125 16.33 -10.47 -14.91
N LEU A 126 15.87 -9.33 -14.39
CA LEU A 126 15.93 -8.04 -15.10
C LEU A 126 17.38 -7.61 -15.38
N GLN A 127 18.29 -7.88 -14.45
CA GLN A 127 19.72 -7.63 -14.63
C GLN A 127 20.34 -8.58 -15.67
N ALA A 128 19.96 -9.86 -15.69
CA ALA A 128 20.41 -10.77 -16.74
C ALA A 128 19.96 -10.29 -18.13
N VAL A 129 18.71 -9.87 -18.24
CA VAL A 129 18.15 -9.33 -19.50
C VAL A 129 18.85 -8.05 -19.93
N SER A 130 19.18 -7.14 -19.00
CA SER A 130 19.92 -5.90 -19.32
C SER A 130 21.33 -6.16 -19.84
N LEU A 131 21.93 -7.30 -19.45
CA LEU A 131 23.23 -7.79 -19.95
C LEU A 131 23.11 -8.60 -21.25
N GLY A 132 21.91 -8.68 -21.85
CA GLY A 132 21.69 -9.34 -23.14
C GLY A 132 21.24 -10.80 -23.05
N ASN A 133 20.86 -11.30 -21.87
CA ASN A 133 20.33 -12.66 -21.74
C ASN A 133 18.94 -12.76 -22.41
N VAL A 134 18.83 -13.69 -23.37
CA VAL A 134 17.60 -13.99 -24.11
C VAL A 134 17.17 -15.45 -23.98
N GLU A 135 17.66 -16.15 -22.94
CA GLU A 135 17.25 -17.53 -22.65
C GLU A 135 15.71 -17.61 -22.46
N PRO A 136 15.02 -18.55 -23.16
CA PRO A 136 13.58 -18.67 -23.10
C PRO A 136 13.02 -18.79 -21.67
N GLU A 137 13.71 -19.49 -20.78
CA GLU A 137 13.30 -19.69 -19.40
C GLU A 137 13.39 -18.40 -18.57
N VAL A 138 14.41 -17.57 -18.82
CA VAL A 138 14.56 -16.26 -18.18
C VAL A 138 13.44 -15.33 -18.65
N LEU A 139 13.24 -15.25 -19.96
CA LEU A 139 12.25 -14.37 -20.57
C LEU A 139 10.81 -14.76 -20.21
N SER A 140 10.51 -16.06 -20.16
CA SER A 140 9.20 -16.56 -19.75
C SER A 140 8.88 -16.21 -18.27
N SER A 141 9.88 -16.33 -17.39
CA SER A 141 9.77 -15.90 -15.99
C SER A 141 9.57 -14.38 -15.86
N VAL A 142 10.31 -13.57 -16.63
CA VAL A 142 10.14 -12.11 -16.64
C VAL A 142 8.73 -11.76 -17.09
N ALA A 143 8.27 -12.29 -18.23
CA ALA A 143 6.95 -11.99 -18.78
C ALA A 143 5.82 -12.26 -17.79
N VAL A 144 5.78 -13.45 -17.17
CA VAL A 144 4.74 -13.78 -16.20
C VAL A 144 4.77 -12.86 -14.98
N ARG A 145 5.95 -12.49 -14.48
CA ARG A 145 6.06 -11.62 -13.30
C ARG A 145 5.65 -10.19 -13.61
N LEU A 146 5.96 -9.69 -14.81
CA LEU A 146 5.46 -8.40 -15.27
C LEU A 146 3.93 -8.41 -15.43
N ALA A 147 3.34 -9.46 -15.99
CA ALA A 147 1.90 -9.59 -16.10
C ALA A 147 1.18 -9.64 -14.73
N ARG A 148 1.77 -10.32 -13.75
CA ARG A 148 1.24 -10.35 -12.37
C ARG A 148 1.33 -9.01 -11.69
N LEU A 149 2.46 -8.32 -11.82
CA LEU A 149 2.63 -6.97 -11.27
C LEU A 149 1.63 -6.01 -11.91
N ASP A 150 1.49 -6.07 -13.25
CA ASP A 150 0.54 -5.25 -14.01
C ASP A 150 -0.88 -5.36 -13.46
N ALA A 151 -1.35 -6.56 -13.12
CA ALA A 151 -2.70 -6.76 -12.57
C ALA A 151 -2.96 -6.01 -11.26
N GLN A 152 -1.92 -5.62 -10.53
CA GLN A 152 -2.00 -4.96 -9.23
C GLN A 152 -1.71 -3.43 -9.30
N LEU A 153 -1.38 -2.90 -10.48
CA LEU A 153 -1.09 -1.48 -10.67
C LEU A 153 -2.37 -0.64 -10.80
N SER A 154 -2.37 0.51 -10.13
CA SER A 154 -3.31 1.61 -10.34
C SER A 154 -3.04 2.34 -11.65
N ASP A 155 -4.02 3.12 -12.13
CA ASP A 155 -3.88 3.88 -13.38
C ASP A 155 -2.71 4.88 -13.34
N ALA A 156 -2.46 5.50 -12.18
CA ALA A 156 -1.33 6.42 -12.00
C ALA A 156 0.02 5.68 -12.09
N GLU A 157 0.14 4.49 -11.50
CA GLU A 157 1.35 3.66 -11.58
C GLU A 157 1.57 3.16 -13.02
N ARG A 158 0.50 2.77 -13.72
CA ARG A 158 0.57 2.39 -15.14
C ARG A 158 1.07 3.54 -16.00
N ALA A 159 0.61 4.76 -15.77
CA ALA A 159 1.06 5.94 -16.50
C ALA A 159 2.57 6.21 -16.31
N LYS A 160 3.09 6.02 -15.10
CA LYS A 160 4.54 6.11 -14.83
C LYS A 160 5.33 5.05 -15.62
N VAL A 161 4.87 3.80 -15.63
CA VAL A 161 5.49 2.71 -16.41
C VAL A 161 5.51 3.06 -17.89
N VAL A 162 4.39 3.52 -18.46
CA VAL A 162 4.28 3.86 -19.89
C VAL A 162 5.29 4.93 -20.28
N THR A 163 5.50 5.93 -19.43
CA THR A 163 6.51 6.97 -19.64
C THR A 163 7.93 6.38 -19.71
N GLU A 164 8.32 5.59 -18.70
CA GLU A 164 9.68 5.02 -18.61
C GLU A 164 9.97 3.90 -19.62
N ALA A 165 8.93 3.21 -20.07
CA ALA A 165 9.04 2.12 -21.05
C ALA A 165 8.90 2.58 -22.51
N GLY A 166 8.86 3.90 -22.78
CA GLY A 166 8.79 4.44 -24.13
C GLY A 166 7.44 4.19 -24.81
N GLY A 167 6.34 4.28 -24.05
CA GLY A 167 4.97 4.16 -24.56
C GLY A 167 4.29 2.80 -24.34
N LEU A 168 4.97 1.84 -23.68
CA LEU A 168 4.45 0.48 -23.46
C LEU A 168 4.13 0.23 -21.99
N GLY A 169 2.97 -0.38 -21.69
CA GLY A 169 2.66 -0.87 -20.35
C GLY A 169 3.32 -2.22 -20.04
N LEU A 170 3.31 -2.65 -18.78
CA LEU A 170 3.83 -3.97 -18.38
C LEU A 170 3.07 -5.11 -19.07
N LYS A 171 1.76 -4.95 -19.29
CA LYS A 171 0.93 -5.90 -20.05
C LYS A 171 1.40 -6.06 -21.49
N GLU A 172 1.74 -4.95 -22.17
CA GLU A 172 2.24 -4.95 -23.55
C GLU A 172 3.64 -5.57 -23.62
N LEU A 173 4.52 -5.22 -22.68
CA LEU A 173 5.86 -5.81 -22.57
C LEU A 173 5.79 -7.32 -22.37
N SER A 174 4.99 -7.77 -21.40
CA SER A 174 4.76 -9.21 -21.17
C SER A 174 4.26 -9.90 -22.43
N ARG A 175 3.25 -9.32 -23.10
CA ARG A 175 2.66 -9.91 -24.31
C ARG A 175 3.69 -10.00 -25.44
N GLY A 176 4.50 -8.96 -25.63
CA GLY A 176 5.57 -8.93 -26.63
C GLY A 176 6.62 -10.02 -26.39
N ILE A 177 7.03 -10.22 -25.13
CA ILE A 177 7.97 -11.30 -24.77
C ILE A 177 7.36 -12.67 -25.04
N VAL A 178 6.09 -12.90 -24.66
CA VAL A 178 5.42 -14.18 -24.89
C VAL A 178 5.26 -14.48 -26.38
N GLN A 179 4.90 -13.48 -27.19
CA GLN A 179 4.81 -13.63 -28.64
C GLN A 179 6.18 -13.87 -29.29
N ALA A 180 7.24 -13.25 -28.76
CA ALA A 180 8.59 -13.49 -29.23
C ALA A 180 9.06 -14.94 -28.93
N LEU A 181 8.59 -15.52 -27.82
CA LEU A 181 8.88 -16.90 -27.40
C LEU A 181 8.00 -17.97 -28.08
N ASP A 182 6.97 -17.59 -28.85
CA ASP A 182 6.01 -18.55 -29.41
C ASP A 182 6.68 -19.39 -30.52
N PRO A 183 6.83 -20.72 -30.34
CA PRO A 183 7.49 -21.59 -31.31
C PRO A 183 6.66 -21.84 -32.57
N ARG A 184 5.41 -21.36 -32.62
CA ARG A 184 4.50 -21.52 -33.77
C ARG A 184 4.74 -20.49 -34.86
N GLU A 185 5.51 -19.44 -34.61
CA GLU A 185 5.93 -18.53 -35.67
C GLU A 185 7.10 -19.14 -36.45
N ASP A 186 6.92 -19.31 -37.76
CA ASP A 186 7.94 -19.86 -38.66
C ASP A 186 9.04 -18.82 -38.90
N ARG A 187 9.93 -18.70 -37.92
CA ARG A 187 11.06 -17.77 -37.91
C ARG A 187 12.37 -18.55 -38.00
N SER A 188 13.33 -18.01 -38.75
CA SER A 188 14.70 -18.51 -38.66
C SER A 188 15.27 -18.26 -37.24
N PRO A 189 16.30 -19.00 -36.81
CA PRO A 189 16.93 -18.79 -35.50
C PRO A 189 17.38 -17.34 -35.27
N GLN A 190 17.87 -16.66 -36.31
CA GLN A 190 18.32 -15.27 -36.24
C GLN A 190 17.13 -14.30 -36.05
N GLU A 191 16.03 -14.52 -36.77
CA GLU A 191 14.81 -13.71 -36.63
C GLU A 191 14.15 -13.91 -35.27
N ALA A 192 14.16 -15.14 -34.76
CA ALA A 192 13.66 -15.45 -33.42
C ALA A 192 14.48 -14.72 -32.34
N GLU A 193 15.81 -14.78 -32.41
CA GLU A 193 16.67 -14.08 -31.45
C GLU A 193 16.51 -12.55 -31.56
N ALA A 194 16.41 -12.01 -32.78
CA ALA A 194 16.16 -10.58 -33.00
C ALA A 194 14.81 -10.13 -32.41
N ALA A 195 13.76 -10.93 -32.58
CA ALA A 195 12.44 -10.67 -31.98
C ALA A 195 12.50 -10.68 -30.45
N LEU A 196 13.24 -11.62 -29.85
CA LEU A 196 13.45 -11.65 -28.39
C LEU A 196 14.18 -10.40 -27.89
N ARG A 197 15.27 -10.01 -28.55
CA ARG A 197 16.03 -8.79 -28.22
C ARG A 197 15.17 -7.53 -28.36
N GLN A 198 14.34 -7.47 -29.39
CA GLN A 198 13.41 -6.36 -29.60
C GLN A 198 12.35 -6.29 -28.49
N ALA A 199 11.77 -7.44 -28.11
CA ALA A 199 10.73 -7.50 -27.08
C ALA A 199 11.24 -7.05 -25.70
N VAL A 200 12.51 -7.31 -25.38
CA VAL A 200 13.11 -6.93 -24.09
C VAL A 200 13.84 -5.59 -24.10
N LYS A 201 13.96 -4.94 -25.26
CA LYS A 201 14.69 -3.67 -25.41
C LYS A 201 14.29 -2.61 -24.37
N PRO A 202 12.99 -2.40 -24.05
CA PRO A 202 12.60 -1.44 -23.02
C PRO A 202 13.18 -1.76 -21.63
N LEU A 203 13.37 -3.04 -21.28
CA LEU A 203 13.96 -3.48 -20.01
C LEU A 203 15.46 -3.16 -19.91
N SER A 204 16.10 -2.69 -20.98
CA SER A 204 17.47 -2.17 -20.94
C SER A 204 17.56 -0.80 -20.26
N ASN A 205 16.44 -0.06 -20.15
CA ASN A 205 16.38 1.20 -19.41
C ASN A 205 16.55 0.93 -17.89
N PRO A 206 17.60 1.47 -17.22
CA PRO A 206 17.78 1.31 -15.78
C PRO A 206 16.64 1.90 -14.94
N ASP A 207 16.07 3.02 -15.37
CA ASP A 207 15.01 3.72 -14.62
C ASP A 207 13.72 2.91 -14.61
N LEU A 208 13.38 2.30 -15.76
CA LEU A 208 12.25 1.37 -15.85
C LEU A 208 12.44 0.16 -14.93
N ARG A 209 13.66 -0.42 -14.88
CA ARG A 209 13.93 -1.56 -13.99
C ARG A 209 13.78 -1.16 -12.52
N ALA A 210 14.33 -0.01 -12.13
CA ALA A 210 14.21 0.52 -10.77
C ALA A 210 12.74 0.78 -10.39
N LEU A 211 11.96 1.36 -11.31
CA LEU A 211 10.53 1.58 -11.12
C LEU A 211 9.76 0.26 -10.94
N ILE A 212 10.00 -0.74 -11.79
CA ILE A 212 9.37 -2.07 -11.69
C ILE A 212 9.66 -2.71 -10.32
N LEU A 213 10.90 -2.63 -9.84
CA LEU A 213 11.29 -3.19 -8.55
C LEU A 213 10.66 -2.44 -7.38
N THR A 214 10.58 -1.10 -7.45
CA THR A 214 9.92 -0.27 -6.45
C THR A 214 8.43 -0.59 -6.36
N LEU A 215 7.73 -0.64 -7.51
CA LEU A 215 6.32 -1.01 -7.58
C LEU A 215 6.08 -2.40 -7.02
N LYS A 216 6.93 -3.38 -7.39
CA LYS A 216 6.85 -4.75 -6.83
C LYS A 216 6.99 -4.75 -5.31
N GLN A 217 7.97 -4.04 -4.77
CA GLN A 217 8.21 -3.98 -3.33
C GLN A 217 6.99 -3.38 -2.59
N GLN A 218 6.38 -2.33 -3.15
CA GLN A 218 5.18 -1.72 -2.59
C GLN A 218 3.98 -2.69 -2.58
N LYS A 219 3.83 -3.54 -3.60
CA LYS A 219 2.71 -4.51 -3.65
C LYS A 219 2.93 -5.78 -2.84
N GLU A 220 4.19 -6.17 -2.61
CA GLU A 220 4.52 -7.35 -1.78
C GLU A 220 4.56 -7.06 -0.27
N LEU A 221 4.43 -5.78 0.13
CA LEU A 221 4.23 -5.39 1.52
C LEU A 221 2.84 -5.84 1.99
N VAL A 222 2.77 -7.07 2.48
CA VAL A 222 1.57 -7.62 3.13
C VAL A 222 1.56 -7.17 4.59
N ILE A 223 0.67 -6.24 4.92
CA ILE A 223 0.36 -5.89 6.31
C ILE A 223 -0.80 -6.78 6.75
N ASP A 224 -0.54 -7.72 7.67
CA ASP A 224 -1.60 -8.54 8.26
C ASP A 224 -2.46 -7.66 9.19
N THR A 225 -3.69 -7.36 8.74
CA THR A 225 -4.68 -6.59 9.50
C THR A 225 -5.71 -7.47 10.20
N VAL A 226 -5.69 -8.78 9.95
CA VAL A 226 -6.72 -9.74 10.40
C VAL A 226 -6.26 -10.52 11.63
N THR A 227 -4.99 -10.93 11.65
CA THR A 227 -4.37 -11.52 12.83
C THR A 227 -3.91 -10.38 13.73
N GLN A 228 -4.80 -9.91 14.62
CA GLN A 228 -4.40 -8.97 15.66
C GLN A 228 -3.48 -9.68 16.65
N ASP A 229 -2.17 -9.50 16.46
CA ASP A 229 -1.20 -9.83 17.49
C ASP A 229 -1.54 -9.06 18.77
N ARG A 230 -1.46 -9.75 19.90
CA ARG A 230 -1.51 -9.09 21.21
C ARG A 230 -0.08 -8.77 21.61
N VAL A 231 0.20 -7.49 21.76
CA VAL A 231 1.43 -7.03 22.42
C VAL A 231 1.44 -7.60 23.84
N LEU A 232 2.26 -8.63 24.06
CA LEU A 232 2.44 -9.24 25.38
C LEU A 232 3.35 -8.37 26.26
N GLU A 233 4.31 -7.69 25.63
CA GLU A 233 5.25 -6.77 26.25
C GLU A 233 5.75 -5.76 25.20
N ALA A 234 5.82 -4.49 25.56
CA ALA A 234 6.52 -3.45 24.80
C ALA A 234 7.53 -2.81 25.76
N GLY A 235 8.78 -3.23 25.64
CA GLY A 235 9.90 -2.77 26.45
C GLY A 235 11.09 -2.38 25.58
N PHE A 236 11.96 -1.53 26.12
CA PHE A 236 13.13 -1.02 25.43
C PHE A 236 14.24 -2.08 25.37
N SER A 237 14.55 -2.59 24.18
CA SER A 237 15.81 -3.27 23.90
C SER A 237 16.88 -2.22 23.58
N GLU A 238 18.13 -2.40 24.03
CA GLU A 238 19.25 -1.51 23.64
C GLU A 238 19.37 -1.39 22.11
N ALA A 239 19.18 -2.50 21.38
CA ALA A 239 19.16 -2.51 19.92
C ALA A 239 17.98 -1.73 19.31
N ALA A 240 16.88 -1.53 20.04
CA ALA A 240 15.77 -0.68 19.59
C ALA A 240 16.09 0.81 19.82
N ARG A 241 16.78 1.14 20.91
CA ARG A 241 17.22 2.52 21.20
C ARG A 241 18.29 2.98 20.22
N GLU A 242 19.27 2.13 19.89
CA GLU A 242 20.29 2.44 18.87
C GLU A 242 19.67 2.66 17.49
N ARG A 243 18.72 1.80 17.07
CA ARG A 243 18.00 1.99 15.81
C ARG A 243 17.18 3.28 15.80
N ALA A 244 16.48 3.60 16.89
CA ALA A 244 15.73 4.85 17.02
C ALA A 244 16.68 6.06 16.94
N GLN A 245 17.85 5.98 17.55
CA GLN A 245 18.87 7.03 17.48
C GLN A 245 19.37 7.23 16.06
N GLY A 246 19.67 6.16 15.33
CA GLY A 246 20.08 6.23 13.92
C GLY A 246 19.01 6.83 13.01
N ILE A 247 17.73 6.47 13.22
CA ILE A 247 16.60 7.05 12.49
C ILE A 247 16.50 8.56 12.75
N VAL A 248 16.52 8.98 14.01
CA VAL A 248 16.42 10.40 14.39
C VAL A 248 17.58 11.20 13.82
N GLN A 249 18.81 10.72 13.97
CA GLN A 249 20.00 11.40 13.42
C GLN A 249 19.94 11.53 11.90
N SER A 250 19.51 10.48 11.20
CA SER A 250 19.39 10.49 9.75
C SER A 250 18.29 11.47 9.29
N PHE A 251 17.18 11.52 10.02
CA PHE A 251 16.08 12.45 9.74
C PHE A 251 16.47 13.91 9.98
N GLU A 252 17.15 14.20 11.10
CA GLU A 252 17.68 15.54 11.40
C GLU A 252 18.71 15.98 10.35
N ALA A 253 19.61 15.08 9.93
CA ALA A 253 20.57 15.34 8.87
C ALA A 253 19.88 15.62 7.52
N PHE A 254 18.88 14.82 7.15
CA PHE A 254 18.08 15.02 5.95
C PHE A 254 17.40 16.40 5.94
N ILE A 255 16.79 16.79 7.06
CA ILE A 255 16.14 18.12 7.17
C ILE A 255 17.17 19.24 7.00
N ALA A 256 18.38 19.09 7.54
CA ALA A 256 19.42 20.09 7.43
C ALA A 256 20.00 20.20 6.01
N GLU A 257 20.19 19.06 5.33
CA GLU A 257 20.75 18.97 3.98
C GLU A 257 19.78 19.53 2.92
N HIS A 258 18.51 19.13 2.97
CA HIS A 258 17.51 19.50 1.97
C HIS A 258 16.74 20.78 2.30
N ARG A 259 17.20 21.55 3.29
CA ARG A 259 16.52 22.77 3.77
C ARG A 259 16.25 23.79 2.65
N ASP A 260 17.17 23.89 1.69
CA ASP A 260 17.16 24.87 0.60
C ASP A 260 16.56 24.28 -0.68
N GLU A 261 16.21 22.98 -0.70
CA GLU A 261 15.67 22.28 -1.87
C GLU A 261 14.18 22.02 -1.74
N ILE A 262 13.70 21.69 -0.54
CA ILE A 262 12.31 21.33 -0.29
C ILE A 262 11.54 22.57 0.20
N THR A 263 10.54 23.00 -0.56
CA THR A 263 9.69 24.17 -0.26
C THR A 263 9.13 24.16 1.17
N ALA A 264 8.60 23.01 1.62
CA ALA A 264 8.07 22.88 2.98
C ALA A 264 9.13 23.17 4.05
N LEU A 265 10.37 22.68 3.86
CA LEU A 265 11.47 22.92 4.78
C LEU A 265 11.91 24.39 4.73
N GLN A 266 12.04 24.98 3.54
CA GLN A 266 12.38 26.40 3.38
C GLN A 266 11.41 27.31 4.17
N ILE A 267 10.11 27.04 4.08
CA ILE A 267 9.06 27.79 4.79
C ILE A 267 9.17 27.58 6.32
N LEU A 268 9.44 26.35 6.77
CA LEU A 268 9.59 26.04 8.19
C LEU A 268 10.87 26.61 8.82
N TYR A 269 11.95 26.72 8.04
CA TYR A 269 13.23 27.34 8.45
C TYR A 269 13.17 28.86 8.50
N ASN A 270 12.62 29.49 7.46
CA ASN A 270 12.68 30.94 7.33
C ASN A 270 11.47 31.59 8.00
N ARG A 271 11.57 31.97 9.27
CA ARG A 271 10.60 32.88 9.91
C ARG A 271 11.17 34.29 10.04
N PRO A 272 10.38 35.35 9.73
CA PRO A 272 9.02 35.33 9.19
C PRO A 272 9.04 35.29 7.65
N THR A 273 8.53 34.21 7.05
CA THR A 273 8.29 34.11 5.60
C THR A 273 6.97 34.79 5.22
N LYS A 274 6.91 35.35 4.02
CA LYS A 274 5.70 36.00 3.48
C LYS A 274 4.65 35.00 2.95
N ALA A 275 4.98 33.72 2.82
CA ALA A 275 4.13 32.71 2.21
C ALA A 275 3.72 31.64 3.25
N PRO A 276 2.42 31.30 3.38
CA PRO A 276 1.96 30.25 4.28
C PRO A 276 2.34 28.86 3.75
N LEU A 277 2.59 27.93 4.66
CA LEU A 277 2.83 26.53 4.33
C LEU A 277 1.53 25.88 3.84
N LYS A 278 1.53 25.30 2.64
CA LYS A 278 0.34 24.63 2.09
C LYS A 278 0.37 23.12 2.34
N PHE A 279 -0.80 22.50 2.31
CA PHE A 279 -0.94 21.05 2.44
C PHE A 279 -0.18 20.29 1.35
N GLU A 280 -0.16 20.82 0.12
CA GLU A 280 0.56 20.23 -1.01
C GLU A 280 2.07 20.20 -0.79
N ASP A 281 2.65 21.26 -0.21
CA ASP A 281 4.08 21.30 0.13
C ASP A 281 4.43 20.20 1.14
N LEU A 282 3.53 19.99 2.10
CA LEU A 282 3.70 19.00 3.16
C LEU A 282 3.56 17.57 2.63
N LYS A 283 2.63 17.36 1.69
CA LYS A 283 2.48 16.10 0.97
C LYS A 283 3.73 15.78 0.15
N ALA A 284 4.28 16.76 -0.56
CA ALA A 284 5.52 16.57 -1.33
C ALA A 284 6.70 16.20 -0.42
N LEU A 285 6.81 16.81 0.77
CA LEU A 285 7.82 16.41 1.76
C LEU A 285 7.59 14.97 2.24
N ALA A 286 6.36 14.60 2.57
CA ALA A 286 6.05 13.23 3.00
C ALA A 286 6.34 12.19 1.91
N ASP A 287 5.97 12.46 0.66
CA ASP A 287 6.28 11.61 -0.49
C ASP A 287 7.80 11.43 -0.66
N THR A 288 8.58 12.49 -0.40
CA THR A 288 10.05 12.44 -0.46
C THR A 288 10.64 11.59 0.67
N LEU A 289 10.12 11.73 1.90
CA LEU A 289 10.57 10.94 3.06
C LEU A 289 10.21 9.45 2.91
N GLN A 290 9.07 9.14 2.29
CA GLN A 290 8.59 7.78 2.03
C GLN A 290 9.24 7.13 0.80
N ALA A 291 9.99 7.89 0.00
CA ALA A 291 10.74 7.34 -1.13
C ALA A 291 12.01 6.59 -0.67
N PRO A 292 12.51 5.63 -1.46
CA PRO A 292 13.84 5.06 -1.24
C PRO A 292 14.92 6.15 -1.27
N PRO A 293 15.97 6.05 -0.43
CA PRO A 293 16.35 4.90 0.40
C PRO A 293 15.71 4.89 1.80
N HIS A 294 15.02 5.96 2.21
CA HIS A 294 14.68 6.18 3.61
C HIS A 294 13.38 5.48 4.05
N LEU A 295 12.35 5.47 3.20
CA LEU A 295 11.05 4.84 3.48
C LEU A 295 10.45 5.25 4.85
N TRP A 296 10.72 6.48 5.30
CA TRP A 296 10.28 6.95 6.61
C TRP A 296 8.81 7.35 6.58
N THR A 297 8.07 6.91 7.59
CA THR A 297 6.70 7.36 7.85
C THR A 297 6.65 8.24 9.10
N GLU A 298 5.65 9.10 9.20
CA GLU A 298 5.41 9.98 10.34
C GLU A 298 5.29 9.17 11.63
N SER A 299 4.64 8.00 11.55
CA SER A 299 4.47 7.10 12.70
C SER A 299 5.80 6.52 13.17
N GLN A 300 6.68 6.09 12.24
CA GLN A 300 8.00 5.57 12.58
C GLN A 300 8.88 6.65 13.22
N LEU A 301 8.92 7.86 12.65
CA LEU A 301 9.69 8.98 13.19
C LEU A 301 9.21 9.38 14.59
N TRP A 302 7.89 9.44 14.78
CA TRP A 302 7.32 9.74 16.10
C TRP A 302 7.69 8.70 17.15
N GLN A 303 7.62 7.41 16.79
CA GLN A 303 8.01 6.33 17.67
C GLN A 303 9.51 6.35 17.97
N ALA A 304 10.35 6.70 16.99
CA ALA A 304 11.78 6.83 17.19
C ALA A 304 12.09 7.93 18.22
N TYR A 305 11.49 9.12 18.08
CA TYR A 305 11.62 10.18 19.09
C TYR A 305 11.09 9.75 20.48
N ALA A 306 9.93 9.09 20.53
CA ALA A 306 9.36 8.59 21.78
C ALA A 306 10.25 7.54 22.46
N ALA A 307 10.99 6.74 21.68
CA ALA A 307 11.92 5.75 22.19
C ALA A 307 13.20 6.36 22.77
N LEU A 308 13.61 7.54 22.30
CA LEU A 308 14.77 8.26 22.84
C LEU A 308 14.42 8.98 24.15
N ASP A 309 13.30 9.73 24.15
CA ASP A 309 12.82 10.49 25.30
C ASP A 309 11.28 10.59 25.32
N GLN A 310 10.63 9.65 26.01
CA GLN A 310 9.18 9.63 26.14
C GLN A 310 8.62 10.85 26.89
N SER A 311 9.42 11.51 27.74
CA SER A 311 8.94 12.64 28.55
C SER A 311 8.63 13.88 27.70
N LYS A 312 9.31 14.01 26.56
CA LYS A 312 9.15 15.11 25.60
C LYS A 312 8.14 14.83 24.49
N VAL A 313 7.62 13.61 24.40
CA VAL A 313 6.78 13.19 23.27
C VAL A 313 5.36 12.89 23.73
N LYS A 314 4.40 13.66 23.22
CA LYS A 314 2.97 13.50 23.56
C LYS A 314 2.22 12.69 22.50
N GLY A 315 1.18 11.98 22.93
CA GLY A 315 0.23 11.31 22.04
C GLY A 315 0.79 10.13 21.23
N ALA A 316 1.89 9.48 21.66
CA ALA A 316 2.60 8.43 20.92
C ALA A 316 1.74 7.25 20.39
N SER A 317 0.57 6.99 21.01
CA SER A 317 -0.31 5.86 20.68
C SER A 317 -1.46 6.19 19.70
N ARG A 318 -1.51 7.40 19.12
CA ARG A 318 -2.59 7.81 18.20
C ARG A 318 -2.20 7.63 16.72
N ARG A 319 -3.20 7.39 15.87
CA ARG A 319 -3.05 7.41 14.41
C ARG A 319 -2.59 8.82 13.99
N ARG A 320 -1.48 8.89 13.26
CA ARG A 320 -0.92 10.14 12.77
C ARG A 320 -1.67 10.65 11.55
N ILE A 321 -1.72 11.96 11.43
CA ILE A 321 -2.17 12.66 10.23
C ILE A 321 -0.99 13.40 9.61
N LEU A 322 -1.11 13.74 8.34
CA LEU A 322 -0.01 14.35 7.59
C LEU A 322 0.51 15.63 8.26
N THR A 323 -0.37 16.46 8.83
CA THR A 323 0.02 17.72 9.49
C THR A 323 0.91 17.53 10.73
N ASP A 324 0.95 16.33 11.34
CA ASP A 324 1.90 16.00 12.41
C ASP A 324 3.37 16.07 11.95
N LEU A 325 3.62 16.03 10.64
CA LEU A 325 4.95 16.23 10.07
C LEU A 325 5.47 17.66 10.32
N VAL A 326 4.60 18.66 10.48
CA VAL A 326 5.02 20.01 10.93
C VAL A 326 5.69 19.91 12.30
N SER A 327 5.05 19.24 13.25
CA SER A 327 5.58 19.07 14.60
C SER A 327 6.88 18.28 14.60
N LEU A 328 6.98 17.22 13.79
CA LEU A 328 8.21 16.42 13.65
C LEU A 328 9.37 17.27 13.14
N VAL A 329 9.16 18.06 12.08
CA VAL A 329 10.21 18.90 11.50
C VAL A 329 10.63 20.00 12.48
N ARG A 330 9.68 20.67 13.14
CA ARG A 330 10.00 21.70 14.14
C ARG A 330 10.78 21.15 15.34
N TYR A 331 10.41 19.97 15.81
CA TYR A 331 11.10 19.29 16.91
C TYR A 331 12.51 18.85 16.50
N ALA A 332 12.67 18.28 15.29
CA ALA A 332 13.96 17.90 14.72
C ALA A 332 14.90 19.09 14.54
N MET A 333 14.35 20.26 14.23
CA MET A 333 15.10 21.52 14.14
C MET A 333 15.37 22.17 15.51
N HIS A 334 14.95 21.53 16.61
CA HIS A 334 15.05 22.03 17.97
C HIS A 334 14.40 23.42 18.19
N GLN A 335 13.41 23.76 17.36
CA GLN A 335 12.59 24.96 17.56
C GLN A 335 11.60 24.78 18.73
N GLU A 336 11.33 23.52 19.09
CA GLU A 336 10.34 23.13 20.08
C GLU A 336 10.94 22.15 21.08
N ASN A 337 10.61 22.34 22.36
CA ASN A 337 11.12 21.49 23.44
C ASN A 337 10.36 20.17 23.58
N ASP A 338 9.09 20.15 23.14
CA ASP A 338 8.19 19.00 23.22
C ASP A 338 7.64 18.68 21.82
N LEU A 339 7.59 17.39 21.49
CA LEU A 339 6.94 16.89 20.29
C LEU A 339 5.46 16.63 20.60
N VAL A 340 4.59 17.52 20.12
CA VAL A 340 3.14 17.50 20.36
C VAL A 340 2.39 17.39 19.04
N PRO A 341 1.33 16.56 18.94
CA PRO A 341 0.53 16.44 17.71
C PRO A 341 0.04 17.81 17.23
N TYR A 342 0.12 18.03 15.92
CA TYR A 342 -0.19 19.33 15.34
C TYR A 342 -1.65 19.78 15.65
N PRO A 343 -2.66 18.90 15.59
CA PRO A 343 -4.02 19.26 16.03
C PRO A 343 -4.14 19.73 17.47
N GLU A 344 -3.34 19.16 18.39
CA GLU A 344 -3.36 19.57 19.79
C GLU A 344 -2.78 20.97 19.98
N ARG A 345 -1.76 21.31 19.19
CA ARG A 345 -1.18 22.65 19.11
C ARG A 345 -2.18 23.66 18.55
N VAL A 346 -2.80 23.34 17.41
CA VAL A 346 -3.84 24.19 16.81
C VAL A 346 -4.99 24.41 17.79
N ALA A 347 -5.43 23.38 18.51
CA ALA A 347 -6.46 23.53 19.54
C ALA A 347 -6.02 24.41 20.72
N ALA A 348 -4.73 24.36 21.10
CA ALA A 348 -4.19 25.24 22.14
C ALA A 348 -4.12 26.71 21.66
N ASN A 349 -3.62 26.93 20.45
CA ASN A 349 -3.56 28.25 19.82
C ASN A 349 -4.97 28.83 19.63
N PHE A 350 -5.93 28.03 19.21
CA PHE A 350 -7.34 28.44 19.08
C PHE A 350 -7.95 28.85 20.43
N ARG A 351 -7.71 28.09 21.50
CA ARG A 351 -8.16 28.48 22.85
C ARG A 351 -7.56 29.80 23.31
N ALA A 352 -6.26 30.01 23.05
CA ALA A 352 -5.57 31.25 23.37
C ALA A 352 -6.14 32.44 22.57
N TRP A 353 -6.34 32.25 21.26
CA TRP A 353 -6.96 33.24 20.38
C TRP A 353 -8.39 33.59 20.84
N MET A 354 -9.22 32.59 21.15
CA MET A 354 -10.58 32.81 21.68
C MET A 354 -10.55 33.64 22.98
N ALA A 355 -9.64 33.33 23.90
CA ALA A 355 -9.47 34.08 25.14
C ALA A 355 -9.03 35.54 24.89
N GLN A 356 -8.14 35.77 23.92
CA GLN A 356 -7.70 37.10 23.53
C GLN A 356 -8.84 37.92 22.92
N GLN A 357 -9.65 37.34 22.04
CA GLN A 357 -10.80 38.03 21.44
C GLN A 357 -11.83 38.40 22.53
N GLN A 358 -12.07 37.51 23.50
CA GLN A 358 -12.95 37.78 24.64
C GLN A 358 -12.40 38.91 25.52
N ALA A 359 -11.09 38.92 25.81
CA ALA A 359 -10.44 39.99 26.57
C ALA A 359 -10.49 41.35 25.82
N ALA A 360 -10.49 41.33 24.49
CA ALA A 360 -10.66 42.51 23.64
C ALA A 360 -12.14 42.96 23.52
N GLY A 361 -13.07 42.34 24.26
CA GLY A 361 -14.49 42.72 24.29
C GLY A 361 -15.31 42.18 23.11
N LYS A 362 -14.76 41.30 22.26
CA LYS A 362 -15.54 40.63 21.22
C LYS A 362 -16.20 39.37 21.80
N ALA A 363 -17.53 39.34 21.78
CA ALA A 363 -18.31 38.16 22.14
C ALA A 363 -18.85 37.48 20.87
N PHE A 364 -18.61 36.18 20.75
CA PHE A 364 -19.15 35.35 19.66
C PHE A 364 -20.40 34.62 20.11
N THR A 365 -21.43 34.61 19.27
CA THR A 365 -22.63 33.80 19.49
C THR A 365 -22.31 32.30 19.49
N ASP A 366 -23.19 31.46 20.02
CA ASP A 366 -22.99 29.99 19.99
C ASP A 366 -22.84 29.47 18.55
N GLU A 367 -23.57 30.08 17.60
CA GLU A 367 -23.44 29.74 16.19
C GLU A 367 -22.09 30.15 15.62
N GLN A 368 -21.62 31.38 15.88
CA GLN A 368 -20.29 31.83 15.47
C GLN A 368 -19.17 30.98 16.09
N ARG A 369 -19.30 30.59 17.36
CA ARG A 369 -18.34 29.71 18.04
C ARG A 369 -18.25 28.35 17.37
N TRP A 370 -19.38 27.75 17.01
CA TRP A 370 -19.38 26.49 16.26
C TRP A 370 -18.62 26.62 14.95
N TRP A 371 -18.83 27.72 14.20
CA TRP A 371 -18.11 27.97 12.96
C TRP A 371 -16.61 28.11 13.21
N LEU A 372 -16.20 28.90 14.20
CA LEU A 372 -14.78 29.09 14.55
C LEU A 372 -14.11 27.78 14.98
N GLU A 373 -14.80 26.95 15.78
CA GLU A 373 -14.32 25.62 16.18
C GLU A 373 -14.12 24.70 14.96
N LYS A 374 -15.08 24.67 14.03
CA LYS A 374 -14.95 23.87 12.80
C LYS A 374 -13.89 24.39 11.84
N MET A 375 -13.70 25.71 11.76
CA MET A 375 -12.56 26.29 11.04
C MET A 375 -11.24 25.85 11.67
N ALA A 376 -11.12 25.89 13.01
CA ALA A 376 -9.91 25.45 13.71
C ALA A 376 -9.63 23.94 13.53
N GLU A 377 -10.65 23.09 13.58
CA GLU A 377 -10.52 21.65 13.28
C GLU A 377 -10.09 21.38 11.83
N HIS A 378 -10.60 22.17 10.89
CA HIS A 378 -10.21 22.09 9.48
C HIS A 378 -8.74 22.51 9.30
N ILE A 379 -8.32 23.63 9.89
CA ILE A 379 -6.93 24.10 9.88
C ILE A 379 -5.99 23.06 10.51
N ALA A 380 -6.41 22.40 11.60
CA ALA A 380 -5.63 21.33 12.23
C ALA A 380 -5.35 20.15 11.27
N SER A 381 -6.25 19.91 10.31
CA SER A 381 -6.17 18.79 9.37
C SER A 381 -5.54 19.19 8.03
N ASN A 382 -5.67 20.45 7.61
CA ASN A 382 -5.32 20.92 6.26
C ASN A 382 -4.34 22.11 6.21
N LEU A 383 -3.82 22.57 7.36
CA LEU A 383 -2.90 23.72 7.51
C LEU A 383 -3.48 25.10 7.19
N GLY A 384 -4.71 25.18 6.70
CA GLY A 384 -5.38 26.43 6.41
C GLY A 384 -6.84 26.19 6.07
N ILE A 385 -7.59 27.27 5.94
CA ILE A 385 -8.94 27.29 5.39
C ILE A 385 -9.10 28.44 4.40
N GLU A 386 -9.76 28.18 3.27
CA GLU A 386 -10.09 29.11 2.20
C GLU A 386 -11.61 29.23 2.02
N ALA A 387 -12.06 30.21 1.24
CA ALA A 387 -13.49 30.45 1.02
C ALA A 387 -14.21 29.26 0.36
N GLU A 388 -13.49 28.48 -0.43
CA GLU A 388 -14.00 27.30 -1.14
C GLU A 388 -14.29 26.14 -0.18
N ASP A 389 -13.57 26.05 0.94
CA ASP A 389 -13.73 24.97 1.92
C ASP A 389 -15.12 24.96 2.57
N PHE A 390 -15.77 26.12 2.63
CA PHE A 390 -17.13 26.28 3.12
C PHE A 390 -18.19 25.59 2.24
N GLY A 391 -17.80 25.12 1.05
CA GLY A 391 -18.62 24.30 0.16
C GLY A 391 -18.68 22.81 0.54
N TYR A 392 -17.90 22.36 1.54
CA TYR A 392 -17.81 20.96 1.93
C TYR A 392 -18.30 20.72 3.37
N ALA A 393 -18.52 19.45 3.72
CA ALA A 393 -18.89 19.05 5.08
C ALA A 393 -17.77 19.40 6.10
N PRO A 394 -18.12 19.86 7.33
CA PRO A 394 -19.47 20.01 7.87
C PRO A 394 -20.14 21.38 7.58
N PHE A 395 -19.50 22.24 6.80
CA PHE A 395 -19.93 23.63 6.59
C PHE A 395 -21.16 23.74 5.68
N ASP A 396 -21.20 22.97 4.59
CA ASP A 396 -22.32 22.90 3.64
C ASP A 396 -23.65 22.52 4.32
N GLN A 397 -23.60 21.62 5.30
CA GLN A 397 -24.73 21.17 6.11
C GLN A 397 -25.36 22.29 6.95
N ARG A 398 -24.63 23.39 7.17
CA ARG A 398 -25.13 24.60 7.86
C ARG A 398 -25.24 25.81 6.94
N GLY A 399 -25.41 25.60 5.63
CA GLY A 399 -25.60 26.67 4.65
C GLY A 399 -24.31 27.27 4.10
N GLY A 400 -23.16 26.65 4.39
CA GLY A 400 -21.86 26.90 3.76
C GLY A 400 -21.44 28.37 3.75
N LEU A 401 -20.83 28.78 2.63
CA LEU A 401 -20.26 30.13 2.46
C LEU A 401 -21.31 31.24 2.68
N GLY A 402 -22.55 31.00 2.25
CA GLY A 402 -23.64 31.97 2.44
C GLY A 402 -23.96 32.21 3.91
N ARG A 403 -24.03 31.15 4.72
CA ARG A 403 -24.36 31.28 6.14
C ARG A 403 -23.22 31.91 6.94
N VAL A 404 -21.98 31.48 6.71
CA VAL A 404 -20.84 32.07 7.43
C VAL A 404 -20.69 33.56 7.09
N HIS A 405 -20.97 33.98 5.84
CA HIS A 405 -20.96 35.39 5.47
C HIS A 405 -22.09 36.18 6.14
N GLN A 406 -23.27 35.60 6.35
CA GLN A 406 -24.32 36.25 7.15
C GLN A 406 -23.92 36.46 8.61
N LEU A 407 -23.13 35.55 9.18
CA LEU A 407 -22.74 35.57 10.59
C LEU A 407 -21.56 36.52 10.86
N PHE A 408 -20.60 36.61 9.95
CA PHE A 408 -19.38 37.41 10.13
C PHE A 408 -19.32 38.66 9.23
N GLY A 409 -20.16 38.74 8.20
CA GLY A 409 -20.26 39.89 7.31
C GLY A 409 -18.93 40.25 6.64
N ALA A 410 -18.62 41.55 6.63
CA ALA A 410 -17.39 42.11 6.07
C ALA A 410 -16.11 41.70 6.83
N GLU A 411 -16.23 41.21 8.07
CA GLU A 411 -15.08 40.77 8.87
C GLU A 411 -14.64 39.34 8.52
N LEU A 412 -15.44 38.56 7.78
CA LEU A 412 -15.14 37.16 7.47
C LEU A 412 -13.73 36.95 6.87
N PRO A 413 -13.29 37.69 5.82
CA PRO A 413 -11.96 37.48 5.27
C PRO A 413 -10.84 37.74 6.28
N LYS A 414 -11.04 38.71 7.16
CA LYS A 414 -10.09 39.05 8.23
C LYS A 414 -10.05 37.97 9.30
N VAL A 415 -11.19 37.39 9.67
CA VAL A 415 -11.25 36.26 10.61
C VAL A 415 -10.53 35.04 10.02
N ILE A 416 -10.74 34.73 8.74
CA ILE A 416 -10.04 33.63 8.06
C ILE A 416 -8.53 33.85 8.07
N ASP A 417 -8.06 35.06 7.71
CA ASP A 417 -6.63 35.40 7.71
C ASP A 417 -6.02 35.35 9.12
N GLU A 418 -6.72 35.92 10.12
CA GLU A 418 -6.31 35.83 11.53
C GLU A 418 -6.21 34.39 12.01
N LEU A 419 -7.20 33.53 11.69
CA LEU A 419 -7.17 32.13 12.10
C LEU A 419 -6.03 31.37 11.42
N ASN A 420 -5.86 31.52 10.11
CA ASN A 420 -4.78 30.87 9.37
C ASN A 420 -3.40 31.31 9.88
N ARG A 421 -3.25 32.57 10.30
CA ARG A 421 -1.98 33.07 10.85
C ARG A 421 -1.74 32.60 12.28
N GLU A 422 -2.69 32.79 13.18
CA GLU A 422 -2.50 32.58 14.62
C GLU A 422 -2.55 31.10 15.03
N LEU A 423 -3.30 30.26 14.30
CA LEU A 423 -3.43 28.84 14.66
C LEU A 423 -2.27 28.00 14.15
N VAL A 424 -1.67 28.40 13.01
CA VAL A 424 -0.55 27.71 12.34
C VAL A 424 0.83 28.19 12.88
N ALA A 425 0.83 29.26 13.69
CA ALA A 425 2.01 29.86 14.30
C ALA A 425 2.76 28.95 15.28
#